data_AF-A0AAV0M2E7-F1
#
_entry.id   AF-A0AAV0M2E7-F1
#
_cell.length_a   1.000
_cell.length_b   1.000
_cell.length_c   1.000
_cell.angle_alpha   90.00
_cell.angle_beta   90.00
_cell.angle_gamma   90.00
#
_symmetry.space_group_name_H-M   'P 1'
#
loop_
_entity.id
_entity.type
_entity.pdbx_description
1 polymer ?
#
loop_
_entity_poly.entity_id
_entity_poly.type
_entity_poly.pdbx_seq_one_letter_code
_entity_poly.pdbx_strand_id
1 'polypeptide(L)'
;MHIRDSMKDPSIAAFWLFTFPQVVGGLNYDDDIKKKIWWQYEESFRYDKLRDIVAKRAPGWELLQEALTTIDPIRAREDPVIVKNLPHYRAKKALEAEVMKLDPPPRPEKWGELDLPLNSSSWTEEDLKKPEKFYEMTVLLNAQREMADKMLDAQWEAKWRQEKLNQMLEEKVQPYLKDADNGILSQPIVVQPQKQHIERKRRKRWWIF
;
A
#
# COMPACT_ATOMS: atom_id res chain seq x y z
N MET A 1 -7.98 16.79 -14.84
CA MET A 1 -6.77 17.51 -14.36
C MET A 1 -7.20 18.37 -13.19
N HIS A 2 -6.89 17.97 -11.96
CA HIS A 2 -7.25 18.75 -10.78
C HIS A 2 -6.17 19.81 -10.52
N ILE A 3 -6.60 21.06 -10.26
CA ILE A 3 -5.71 22.20 -10.00
C ILE A 3 -4.67 21.86 -8.92
N ARG A 4 -5.08 21.10 -7.89
CA ARG A 4 -4.21 20.61 -6.82
C ARG A 4 -3.01 19.78 -7.32
N ASP A 5 -3.21 18.93 -8.32
CA ASP A 5 -2.12 18.10 -8.86
C ASP A 5 -1.12 18.95 -9.65
N SER A 6 -1.61 19.99 -10.35
CA SER A 6 -0.76 20.95 -11.07
C SER A 6 0.03 21.84 -10.11
N MET A 7 -0.54 22.16 -8.95
CA MET A 7 0.12 22.91 -7.88
C MET A 7 1.23 22.12 -7.15
N LYS A 8 1.52 20.86 -7.52
CA LYS A 8 2.73 20.17 -7.03
C LYS A 8 4.02 20.84 -7.52
N ASP A 9 3.98 21.47 -8.68
CA ASP A 9 5.10 22.28 -9.20
C ASP A 9 5.07 23.68 -8.54
N PRO A 10 6.14 24.11 -7.87
CA PRO A 10 6.22 25.44 -7.24
C PRO A 10 5.95 26.60 -8.20
N SER A 11 6.36 26.49 -9.47
CA SER A 11 6.17 27.54 -10.47
C SER A 11 4.70 27.71 -10.86
N ILE A 12 4.01 26.58 -11.05
CA ILE A 12 2.58 26.54 -11.34
C ILE A 12 1.77 26.95 -10.10
N ALA A 13 2.22 26.58 -8.90
CA ALA A 13 1.61 27.02 -7.66
C ALA A 13 1.69 28.55 -7.48
N ALA A 14 2.84 29.16 -7.77
CA ALA A 14 3.00 30.61 -7.73
C ALA A 14 2.04 31.33 -8.70
N PHE A 15 1.85 30.76 -9.90
CA PHE A 15 0.85 31.25 -10.85
C PHE A 15 -0.57 31.23 -10.25
N TRP A 16 -1.01 30.09 -9.71
CA TRP A 16 -2.36 29.97 -9.15
C TRP A 16 -2.58 30.81 -7.88
N LEU A 17 -1.57 30.96 -7.03
CA LEU A 17 -1.68 31.67 -5.76
C LEU A 17 -1.55 33.20 -5.89
N PHE A 18 -0.77 33.69 -6.86
CA PHE A 18 -0.44 35.11 -6.97
C PHE A 18 -0.86 35.71 -8.32
N THR A 19 -0.41 35.12 -9.42
CA THR A 19 -0.60 35.70 -10.76
C THR A 19 -2.06 35.63 -11.22
N PHE A 20 -2.74 34.50 -10.97
CA PHE A 20 -4.12 34.31 -11.40
C PHE A 20 -5.10 35.26 -10.67
N PRO A 21 -5.06 35.41 -9.33
CA PRO A 21 -5.86 36.42 -8.61
C PRO A 21 -5.55 37.86 -9.04
N GLN A 22 -4.30 38.15 -9.39
CA GLN A 22 -3.89 39.48 -9.88
C GLN A 22 -4.47 39.78 -11.27
N VAL A 23 -4.36 38.84 -12.21
CA VAL A 23 -4.81 39.01 -13.60
C VAL A 23 -6.34 39.01 -13.71
N VAL A 24 -7.01 38.12 -12.98
CA VAL A 24 -8.47 37.92 -13.11
C VAL A 24 -9.25 38.76 -12.09
N GLY A 25 -8.72 38.92 -10.87
CA GLY A 25 -9.41 39.58 -9.76
C GLY A 25 -8.87 40.95 -9.40
N GLY A 26 -7.78 41.42 -10.03
CA GLY A 26 -7.14 42.70 -9.69
C GLY A 26 -6.54 42.73 -8.28
N LEU A 27 -6.38 41.58 -7.62
CA LEU A 27 -5.88 41.49 -6.25
C LEU A 27 -4.34 41.55 -6.25
N ASN A 28 -3.79 42.65 -5.77
CA ASN A 28 -2.37 42.77 -5.50
C ASN A 28 -2.09 42.47 -4.02
N TYR A 29 -1.38 41.37 -3.76
CA TYR A 29 -0.88 41.05 -2.43
C TYR A 29 0.46 41.74 -2.16
N ASP A 30 0.58 42.34 -0.99
CA ASP A 30 1.88 42.79 -0.46
C ASP A 30 2.80 41.60 -0.20
N ASP A 31 4.11 41.84 -0.18
CA ASP A 31 5.13 40.78 -0.08
C ASP A 31 5.01 39.96 1.22
N ASP A 32 4.59 40.57 2.32
CA ASP A 32 4.36 39.87 3.59
C ASP A 32 3.13 38.95 3.53
N ILE A 33 2.11 39.33 2.77
CA ILE A 33 0.93 38.50 2.53
C ILE A 33 1.29 37.35 1.59
N LYS A 34 2.05 37.62 0.52
CA LYS A 34 2.56 36.58 -0.38
C LYS A 34 3.39 35.54 0.35
N LYS A 35 4.28 35.97 1.25
CA LYS A 35 5.02 35.07 2.14
C LYS A 35 4.06 34.21 2.95
N LYS A 36 3.11 34.80 3.68
CA LYS A 36 2.16 34.01 4.50
C LYS A 36 1.40 32.97 3.68
N ILE A 37 0.90 33.34 2.50
CA ILE A 37 0.22 32.42 1.57
C ILE A 37 1.16 31.31 1.10
N TRP A 38 2.40 31.65 0.75
CA TRP A 38 3.41 30.68 0.33
C TRP A 38 3.76 29.68 1.44
N TRP A 39 3.94 30.16 2.68
CA TRP A 39 4.19 29.32 3.85
C TRP A 39 3.03 28.35 4.10
N GLN A 40 1.78 28.81 3.98
CA GLN A 40 0.60 27.94 4.09
C GLN A 40 0.55 26.90 2.97
N TYR A 41 0.89 27.30 1.75
CA TYR A 41 1.03 26.37 0.62
C TYR A 41 2.09 25.30 0.90
N GLU A 42 3.31 25.68 1.27
CA GLU A 42 4.39 24.73 1.56
C GLU A 42 4.02 23.77 2.68
N GLU A 43 3.40 24.28 3.74
CA GLU A 43 2.94 23.47 4.87
C GLU A 43 1.86 22.46 4.44
N SER A 44 0.90 22.88 3.61
CA SER A 44 -0.16 22.00 3.11
C SER A 44 0.35 20.88 2.19
N PHE A 45 1.38 21.16 1.39
CA PHE A 45 1.99 20.18 0.48
C PHE A 45 3.09 19.35 1.14
N ARG A 46 3.59 19.74 2.32
CA ARG A 46 4.61 18.99 3.08
C ARG A 46 4.18 17.54 3.29
N TYR A 47 2.92 17.35 3.69
CA TYR A 47 2.33 16.03 3.87
C TYR A 47 2.27 15.26 2.55
N ASP A 48 1.78 15.87 1.48
CA ASP A 48 1.61 15.21 0.17
C ASP A 48 2.96 14.78 -0.44
N LYS A 49 3.99 15.62 -0.30
CA LYS A 49 5.37 15.29 -0.74
C LYS A 49 5.93 14.10 0.04
N LEU A 50 5.78 14.09 1.36
CA LEU A 50 6.24 12.98 2.20
C LEU A 50 5.46 11.70 1.89
N ARG A 51 4.15 11.79 1.67
CA ARG A 51 3.29 10.68 1.27
C ARG A 51 3.75 10.05 -0.05
N ASP A 52 4.07 10.87 -1.05
CA ASP A 52 4.58 10.40 -2.35
C ASP A 52 5.94 9.67 -2.20
N ILE A 53 6.78 10.08 -1.25
CA ILE A 53 8.05 9.39 -0.96
C ILE A 53 7.80 8.07 -0.23
N VAL A 54 6.92 8.06 0.78
CA VAL A 54 6.53 6.84 1.51
C VAL A 54 5.88 5.82 0.57
N ALA A 55 5.09 6.29 -0.40
CA ALA A 55 4.47 5.45 -1.42
C ALA A 55 5.50 4.69 -2.28
N LYS A 56 6.70 5.27 -2.50
CA LYS A 56 7.80 4.59 -3.22
C LYS A 56 8.46 3.47 -2.42
N ARG A 57 8.19 3.38 -1.10
CA ARG A 57 8.75 2.35 -0.18
C ARG A 57 10.28 2.25 -0.22
N ALA A 58 10.96 3.37 -0.41
CA ALA A 58 12.42 3.45 -0.35
C ALA A 58 12.94 3.09 1.06
N PRO A 59 14.18 2.58 1.22
CA PRO A 59 14.72 2.25 2.54
C PRO A 59 14.60 3.43 3.50
N GLY A 60 14.13 3.18 4.73
CA GLY A 60 13.84 4.23 5.71
C GLY A 60 12.43 4.85 5.62
N TRP A 61 11.57 4.37 4.71
CA TRP A 61 10.17 4.86 4.58
C TRP A 61 9.35 4.76 5.87
N GLU A 62 9.72 3.86 6.78
CA GLU A 62 9.00 3.67 8.05
C GLU A 62 9.14 4.89 8.97
N LEU A 63 10.33 5.49 9.04
CA LEU A 63 10.56 6.75 9.77
C LEU A 63 9.79 7.91 9.14
N LEU A 64 9.73 7.94 7.80
CA LEU A 64 8.94 8.93 7.07
C LEU A 64 7.43 8.75 7.31
N GLN A 65 6.97 7.52 7.47
CA GLN A 65 5.59 7.25 7.86
C GLN A 65 5.29 7.75 9.28
N GLU A 66 6.21 7.57 10.23
CA GLU A 66 6.09 8.13 11.58
C GLU A 66 6.00 9.67 11.56
N ALA A 67 6.79 10.31 10.71
CA ALA A 67 6.70 11.75 10.48
C ALA A 67 5.32 12.17 9.93
N LEU A 68 4.74 11.42 8.98
CA LEU A 68 3.38 11.68 8.50
C LEU A 68 2.34 11.60 9.62
N THR A 69 2.45 10.60 10.50
CA THR A 69 1.53 10.45 11.65
C THR A 69 1.68 11.58 12.66
N THR A 70 2.86 12.17 12.78
CA THR A 70 3.11 13.33 13.67
C THR A 70 2.59 14.63 13.07
N ILE A 71 2.72 14.81 11.75
CA ILE A 71 2.24 16.02 11.04
C ILE A 71 0.72 16.09 11.06
N ASP A 72 0.05 15.02 10.63
CA ASP A 72 -1.42 14.95 10.60
C ASP A 72 -1.90 13.52 10.90
N PRO A 73 -2.22 13.21 12.17
CA PRO A 73 -2.65 11.88 12.57
C PRO A 73 -4.03 11.49 12.02
N ILE A 74 -4.92 12.47 11.80
CA ILE A 74 -6.29 12.22 11.32
C ILE A 74 -6.20 11.73 9.88
N ARG A 75 -5.51 12.50 9.04
CA ARG A 75 -5.30 12.15 7.63
C ARG A 75 -4.50 10.88 7.48
N ALA A 76 -3.48 10.69 8.32
CA ALA A 76 -2.65 9.49 8.27
C ALA A 76 -3.42 8.19 8.58
N ARG A 77 -4.45 8.26 9.42
CA ARG A 77 -5.27 7.08 9.76
C ARG A 77 -6.12 6.60 8.58
N GLU A 78 -6.59 7.53 7.74
CA GLU A 78 -7.44 7.25 6.59
C GLU A 78 -6.64 6.93 5.33
N ASP A 79 -5.36 7.30 5.29
CA ASP A 79 -4.54 7.15 4.11
C ASP A 79 -4.16 5.68 3.81
N PRO A 80 -4.44 5.16 2.59
CA PRO A 80 -4.15 3.77 2.23
C PRO A 80 -2.66 3.46 2.09
N VAL A 81 -1.83 4.50 1.93
CA VAL A 81 -0.36 4.37 1.84
C VAL A 81 0.24 3.99 3.20
N ILE A 82 -0.44 4.29 4.30
CA ILE A 82 0.11 4.11 5.64
C ILE A 82 -0.14 2.69 6.13
N VAL A 83 0.95 2.03 6.53
CA VAL A 83 0.92 0.68 7.08
C VAL A 83 0.56 0.76 8.55
N LYS A 84 -0.62 0.25 8.91
CA LYS A 84 -1.12 0.25 10.29
C LYS A 84 -0.29 -0.62 11.24
N ASN A 85 0.21 -1.77 10.76
CA ASN A 85 1.01 -2.71 11.55
C ASN A 85 2.35 -3.00 10.85
N LEU A 86 3.39 -2.28 11.27
CA LEU A 86 4.75 -2.39 10.72
C LEU A 86 5.37 -3.78 10.96
N PRO A 87 5.34 -4.37 12.18
CA PRO A 87 5.85 -5.72 12.40
C PRO A 87 5.21 -6.77 11.49
N HIS A 88 3.87 -6.74 11.36
CA HIS A 88 3.16 -7.67 10.50
C HIS A 88 3.54 -7.48 9.02
N TYR A 89 3.64 -6.24 8.57
CA TYR A 89 4.06 -5.93 7.19
C TYR A 89 5.48 -6.44 6.90
N ARG A 90 6.43 -6.20 7.82
CA ARG A 90 7.82 -6.69 7.69
C ARG A 90 7.86 -8.22 7.61
N ALA A 91 7.13 -8.91 8.50
CA ALA A 91 7.06 -10.37 8.51
C ALA A 91 6.45 -10.91 7.19
N LYS A 92 5.35 -10.31 6.72
CA LYS A 92 4.73 -10.68 5.45
C LYS A 92 5.70 -10.48 4.28
N LYS A 93 6.42 -9.36 4.22
CA LYS A 93 7.40 -9.07 3.17
C LYS A 93 8.60 -10.01 3.19
N ALA A 94 9.08 -10.39 4.37
CA ALA A 94 10.13 -11.39 4.50
C ALA A 94 9.68 -12.74 3.95
N LEU A 95 8.45 -13.15 4.26
CA LEU A 95 7.87 -14.39 3.77
C LEU A 95 7.59 -14.36 2.26
N GLU A 96 7.12 -13.24 1.72
CA GLU A 96 7.04 -13.01 0.26
C GLU A 96 8.41 -13.20 -0.40
N ALA A 97 9.48 -12.66 0.20
CA ALA A 97 10.84 -12.81 -0.32
C ALA A 97 11.37 -14.25 -0.22
N GLU A 98 10.96 -15.02 0.79
CA GLU A 98 11.26 -16.45 0.88
C GLU A 98 10.55 -17.23 -0.22
N VAL A 99 9.26 -16.95 -0.47
CA VAL A 99 8.48 -17.59 -1.54
C VAL A 99 9.06 -17.28 -2.92
N MET A 100 9.54 -16.04 -3.15
CA MET A 100 10.17 -15.65 -4.41
C MET A 100 11.48 -16.39 -4.70
N LYS A 101 12.14 -16.98 -3.69
CA LYS A 101 13.33 -17.81 -3.88
C LYS A 101 13.01 -19.26 -4.25
N LEU A 102 11.74 -19.67 -4.13
CA LEU A 102 11.31 -21.01 -4.49
C LEU A 102 10.99 -21.07 -5.98
N ASP A 103 11.46 -22.13 -6.63
CA ASP A 103 11.12 -22.39 -8.02
C ASP A 103 9.66 -22.87 -8.12
N PRO A 104 8.83 -22.21 -8.95
CA PRO A 104 7.45 -22.62 -9.13
C PRO A 104 7.37 -23.96 -9.89
N PRO A 105 6.42 -24.84 -9.54
CA PRO A 105 6.19 -26.06 -10.29
C PRO A 105 5.63 -25.74 -11.69
N PRO A 106 5.86 -26.62 -12.68
CA PRO A 106 5.28 -26.46 -14.00
C PRO A 106 3.75 -26.39 -13.93
N ARG A 107 3.16 -25.64 -14.86
CA ARG A 107 1.71 -25.49 -14.98
C ARG A 107 1.05 -26.86 -15.25
N PRO A 108 -0.04 -27.21 -14.55
CA PRO A 108 -0.84 -28.39 -14.88
C PRO A 108 -1.46 -28.29 -16.28
N GLU A 109 -1.52 -29.39 -17.03
CA GLU A 109 -2.03 -29.42 -18.42
C GLU A 109 -3.47 -28.87 -18.57
N LYS A 110 -4.30 -29.02 -17.53
CA LYS A 110 -5.71 -28.57 -17.53
C LYS A 110 -5.91 -27.19 -16.86
N TRP A 111 -4.85 -26.40 -16.74
CA TRP A 111 -4.90 -25.12 -16.03
C TRP A 111 -5.25 -23.95 -16.95
N GLY A 112 -6.46 -23.43 -16.74
CA GLY A 112 -6.98 -22.24 -17.40
C GLY A 112 -7.31 -22.47 -18.87
N GLU A 113 -8.33 -21.78 -19.36
CA GLU A 113 -8.62 -21.65 -20.78
C GLU A 113 -8.63 -20.16 -21.08
N LEU A 114 -7.93 -19.76 -22.13
CA LEU A 114 -7.87 -18.37 -22.56
C LEU A 114 -8.68 -18.24 -23.84
N ASP A 115 -9.72 -17.40 -23.81
CA ASP A 115 -10.48 -17.07 -25.01
C ASP A 115 -9.59 -16.25 -25.96
N LEU A 116 -9.26 -16.89 -27.07
CA LEU A 116 -8.32 -16.41 -28.07
C LEU A 116 -9.07 -15.63 -29.17
N PRO A 117 -8.69 -14.36 -29.46
CA PRO A 117 -9.42 -13.52 -30.41
C PRO A 117 -9.29 -13.98 -31.87
N LEU A 118 -8.13 -14.48 -32.29
CA LEU A 118 -7.99 -15.08 -33.62
C LEU A 118 -8.22 -16.59 -33.56
N ASN A 119 -9.02 -17.07 -34.52
CA ASN A 119 -9.21 -18.48 -34.81
C ASN A 119 -9.03 -18.73 -36.32
N SER A 120 -8.94 -19.99 -36.72
CA SER A 120 -8.86 -20.36 -38.14
C SER A 120 -10.06 -19.86 -38.96
N SER A 121 -11.23 -19.73 -38.32
CA SER A 121 -12.46 -19.20 -38.93
C SER A 121 -12.44 -17.68 -39.17
N SER A 122 -11.44 -16.95 -38.70
CA SER A 122 -11.30 -15.49 -38.89
C SER A 122 -10.79 -15.11 -40.28
N TRP A 123 -10.42 -16.10 -41.10
CA TRP A 123 -9.85 -15.92 -42.42
C TRP A 123 -10.80 -16.45 -43.50
N THR A 124 -10.93 -15.73 -44.62
CA THR A 124 -11.76 -16.16 -45.74
C THR A 124 -11.04 -17.21 -46.58
N GLU A 125 -11.78 -18.17 -47.14
CA GLU A 125 -11.22 -19.25 -47.97
C GLU A 125 -10.49 -18.71 -49.21
N GLU A 126 -10.88 -17.54 -49.70
CA GLU A 126 -10.24 -16.85 -50.83
C GLU A 126 -8.86 -16.29 -50.47
N ASP A 127 -8.70 -15.81 -49.24
CA ASP A 127 -7.45 -15.29 -48.73
C ASP A 127 -6.44 -16.42 -48.45
N LEU A 128 -6.93 -17.58 -48.01
CA LEU A 128 -6.10 -18.77 -47.76
C LEU A 128 -5.52 -19.41 -49.03
N LYS A 129 -6.06 -19.09 -50.21
CA LYS A 129 -5.50 -19.53 -51.50
C LYS A 129 -4.19 -18.79 -51.85
N LYS A 130 -3.92 -17.65 -51.21
CA LYS A 130 -2.68 -16.89 -51.42
C LYS A 130 -1.61 -17.36 -50.43
N PRO A 131 -0.42 -17.78 -50.90
CA PRO A 131 0.62 -18.34 -50.02
C PRO A 131 1.13 -17.34 -48.98
N GLU A 132 1.18 -16.05 -49.33
CA GLU A 132 1.61 -14.96 -48.42
C GLU A 132 0.66 -14.82 -47.22
N LYS A 133 -0.66 -14.73 -47.48
CA LYS A 133 -1.68 -14.62 -46.44
C LYS A 133 -1.78 -15.86 -45.57
N PHE A 134 -1.61 -17.04 -46.16
CA PHE A 134 -1.55 -18.29 -45.39
C PHE A 134 -0.37 -18.29 -44.41
N TYR A 135 0.81 -17.86 -44.87
CA TYR A 135 1.98 -17.73 -44.00
C TYR A 135 1.72 -16.73 -42.86
N GLU A 136 1.19 -15.55 -43.17
CA GLU A 136 0.82 -14.54 -42.16
C GLU A 136 -0.14 -15.10 -41.09
N MET A 137 -1.20 -15.79 -41.51
CA MET A 137 -2.13 -16.45 -40.59
C MET A 137 -1.38 -17.40 -39.64
N THR A 138 -0.54 -18.28 -40.18
CA THR A 138 0.17 -19.27 -39.34
C THR A 138 1.10 -18.60 -38.33
N VAL A 139 1.80 -17.55 -38.74
CA VAL A 139 2.69 -16.77 -37.87
C VAL A 139 1.89 -16.09 -36.77
N LEU A 140 0.77 -15.46 -37.10
CA LEU A 140 -0.09 -14.76 -36.13
C LEU A 140 -0.74 -15.73 -35.14
N LEU A 141 -1.26 -16.86 -35.60
CA LEU A 141 -1.85 -17.88 -34.73
C LEU A 141 -0.81 -18.50 -33.80
N ASN A 142 0.40 -18.78 -34.31
CA ASN A 142 1.48 -19.28 -33.47
C ASN A 142 1.93 -18.24 -32.45
N ALA A 143 2.12 -16.99 -32.86
CA ALA A 143 2.50 -15.90 -31.95
C ALA A 143 1.44 -15.69 -30.85
N GLN A 144 0.15 -15.72 -31.20
CA GLN A 144 -0.93 -15.62 -30.23
C GLN A 144 -0.92 -16.79 -29.25
N ARG A 145 -0.68 -18.02 -29.73
CA ARG A 145 -0.58 -19.20 -28.89
C ARG A 145 0.60 -19.11 -27.91
N GLU A 146 1.77 -18.71 -28.39
CA GLU A 146 2.95 -18.51 -27.54
C GLU A 146 2.73 -17.43 -26.47
N MET A 147 2.02 -16.35 -26.81
CA MET A 147 1.66 -15.32 -25.83
C MET A 147 0.64 -15.84 -24.81
N ALA A 148 -0.36 -16.60 -25.27
CA ALA A 148 -1.36 -17.21 -24.40
C ALA A 148 -0.73 -18.20 -23.41
N ASP A 149 0.18 -19.05 -23.87
CA ASP A 149 0.89 -19.99 -23.02
C ASP A 149 1.73 -19.26 -21.96
N LYS A 150 2.51 -18.23 -22.36
CA LYS A 150 3.27 -17.40 -21.41
C LYS A 150 2.38 -16.68 -20.39
N MET A 151 1.21 -16.20 -20.81
CA MET A 151 0.24 -15.59 -19.90
C MET A 151 -0.31 -16.60 -18.89
N LEU A 152 -0.68 -17.79 -19.35
CA LEU A 152 -1.20 -18.86 -18.49
C LEU A 152 -0.14 -19.35 -17.50
N ASP A 153 1.12 -19.48 -17.93
CA ASP A 153 2.24 -19.81 -17.06
C ASP A 153 2.44 -18.73 -15.99
N ALA A 154 2.46 -17.44 -16.38
CA ALA A 154 2.58 -16.34 -15.43
C ALA A 154 1.40 -16.29 -14.43
N GLN A 155 0.18 -16.56 -14.88
CA GLN A 155 -1.00 -16.64 -14.02
C GLN A 155 -0.90 -17.80 -13.02
N TRP A 156 -0.48 -18.97 -13.50
CA TRP A 156 -0.24 -20.14 -12.66
C TRP A 156 0.82 -19.85 -11.60
N GLU A 157 1.98 -19.33 -11.99
CA GLU A 157 3.05 -19.01 -11.06
C GLU A 157 2.60 -17.98 -10.00
N ALA A 158 1.87 -16.94 -10.41
CA ALA A 158 1.35 -15.94 -9.49
C ALA A 158 0.40 -16.55 -8.46
N LYS A 159 -0.52 -17.42 -8.91
CA LYS A 159 -1.44 -18.14 -8.02
C LYS A 159 -0.70 -19.08 -7.08
N TRP A 160 0.24 -19.86 -7.60
CA TRP A 160 1.04 -20.77 -6.80
C TRP A 160 1.84 -20.03 -5.72
N ARG A 161 2.48 -18.91 -6.06
CA ARG A 161 3.21 -18.08 -5.07
C ARG A 161 2.28 -17.53 -3.99
N GLN A 162 1.06 -17.11 -4.35
CA GLN A 162 0.06 -16.66 -3.38
C GLN A 162 -0.40 -17.79 -2.45
N GLU A 163 -0.69 -18.97 -3.00
CA GLU A 163 -1.07 -20.14 -2.20
C GLU A 163 0.06 -20.57 -1.28
N LYS A 164 1.29 -20.60 -1.78
CA LYS A 164 2.47 -20.97 -0.98
C LYS A 164 2.74 -19.97 0.14
N LEU A 165 2.55 -18.68 -0.12
CA LEU A 165 2.59 -17.64 0.91
C LEU A 165 1.57 -17.90 2.01
N ASN A 166 0.33 -18.21 1.66
CA ASN A 166 -0.73 -18.48 2.63
C ASN A 166 -0.42 -19.73 3.46
N GLN A 167 0.04 -20.82 2.82
CA GLN A 167 0.46 -22.05 3.51
C GLN A 167 1.57 -21.77 4.53
N MET A 168 2.64 -21.08 4.11
CA MET A 168 3.75 -20.72 4.99
C MET A 168 3.28 -19.84 6.15
N LEU A 169 2.32 -18.93 5.91
CA LEU A 169 1.73 -18.10 6.96
C LEU A 169 0.94 -18.94 7.97
N GLU A 170 0.11 -19.87 7.49
CA GLU A 170 -0.62 -20.80 8.35
C GLU A 170 0.34 -21.64 9.20
N GLU A 171 1.36 -22.24 8.59
CA GLU A 171 2.39 -23.01 9.29
C GLU A 171 3.08 -22.22 10.41
N LYS A 172 3.34 -20.92 10.19
CA LYS A 172 3.91 -20.03 11.21
C LYS A 172 2.93 -19.68 12.32
N VAL A 173 1.63 -19.64 12.03
CA VAL A 173 0.58 -19.29 13.01
C VAL A 173 0.14 -20.50 13.85
N GLN A 174 0.11 -21.69 13.26
CA GLN A 174 -0.26 -22.96 13.91
C GLN A 174 0.32 -23.20 15.31
N PRO A 175 1.64 -23.00 15.58
CA PRO A 175 2.18 -23.17 16.94
C PRO A 175 1.53 -22.24 17.96
N TYR A 176 1.29 -20.97 17.60
CA TYR A 176 0.68 -20.00 18.51
C TYR A 176 -0.78 -20.34 18.87
N LEU A 177 -1.51 -20.97 17.94
CA LEU A 177 -2.88 -21.45 18.21
C LEU A 177 -2.87 -22.64 19.17
N LYS A 178 -1.97 -23.60 18.96
CA LYS A 178 -1.82 -24.77 19.84
C LYS A 178 -1.38 -24.37 21.26
N ASP A 179 -0.51 -23.38 21.39
CA ASP A 179 -0.07 -22.86 22.69
C ASP A 179 -1.18 -22.09 23.42
N ALA A 180 -2.05 -21.39 22.69
CA ALA A 180 -3.23 -20.73 23.26
C ALA A 180 -4.25 -21.74 23.81
N ASP A 181 -4.48 -22.85 23.10
CA ASP A 181 -5.38 -23.93 23.53
C ASP A 181 -4.78 -24.78 24.68
N ASN A 182 -3.45 -24.84 24.80
CA ASN A 182 -2.74 -25.53 25.89
C ASN A 182 -2.71 -24.75 27.22
N GLY A 183 -3.36 -23.58 27.30
CA GLY A 183 -3.93 -23.09 28.56
C GLY A 183 -2.96 -22.93 29.74
N ILE A 184 -1.74 -22.44 29.51
CA ILE A 184 -1.05 -21.66 30.56
C ILE A 184 -1.16 -20.20 30.14
N LEU A 185 -2.38 -19.66 30.27
CA LEU A 185 -2.55 -18.22 30.41
C LEU A 185 -1.77 -17.85 31.67
N SER A 186 -0.53 -17.39 31.49
CA SER A 186 0.19 -16.68 32.53
C SER A 186 -0.77 -15.60 33.01
N GLN A 187 -1.16 -15.72 34.28
CA GLN A 187 -2.17 -14.89 34.92
C GLN A 187 -2.01 -13.44 34.44
N PRO A 188 -3.10 -12.71 34.14
CA PRO A 188 -2.98 -11.29 33.84
C PRO A 188 -2.14 -10.70 34.97
N ILE A 189 -1.12 -9.89 34.62
CA ILE A 189 -0.34 -9.16 35.61
C ILE A 189 -1.35 -8.22 36.28
N VAL A 190 -2.03 -8.73 37.31
CA VAL A 190 -2.77 -7.96 38.28
C VAL A 190 -1.64 -7.24 38.99
N VAL A 191 -1.37 -6.02 38.54
CA VAL A 191 -0.63 -5.04 39.30
C VAL A 191 -1.30 -5.01 40.66
N GLN A 192 -0.69 -5.66 41.66
CA GLN A 192 -1.17 -5.58 43.03
C GLN A 192 -1.26 -4.09 43.34
N PRO A 193 -2.43 -3.55 43.72
CA PRO A 193 -2.50 -2.17 44.17
C PRO A 193 -1.57 -2.07 45.37
N GLN A 194 -0.48 -1.33 45.16
CA GLN A 194 0.50 -0.99 46.16
C GLN A 194 -0.28 -0.51 47.38
N LYS A 195 -0.21 -1.27 48.48
CA LYS A 195 -0.91 -0.95 49.74
C LYS A 195 -0.54 0.47 50.12
N GLN A 196 -1.43 1.42 49.83
CA GLN A 196 -1.35 2.76 50.39
C GLN A 196 -1.54 2.59 51.90
N HIS A 197 -0.44 2.80 52.61
CA HIS A 197 -0.38 2.80 54.05
C HIS A 197 -1.20 4.01 54.55
N ILE A 198 -2.50 3.82 54.75
CA ILE A 198 -3.33 4.82 55.43
C ILE A 198 -2.95 4.75 56.92
N GLU A 199 -2.00 5.60 57.31
CA GLU A 199 -1.74 5.89 58.71
C GLU A 199 -3.00 6.50 59.35
N ARG A 200 -3.70 5.69 60.15
CA ARG A 200 -4.75 6.15 61.07
C ARG A 200 -4.12 7.03 62.15
N LYS A 201 -4.12 8.35 61.96
CA LYS A 201 -3.95 9.30 63.08
C LYS A 201 -5.29 9.51 63.78
N ARG A 202 -5.55 8.68 64.79
CA ARG A 202 -6.44 9.02 65.90
C ARG A 202 -5.75 10.11 66.74
N ARG A 203 -6.26 11.33 66.75
CA ARG A 203 -6.06 12.25 67.88
C ARG A 203 -7.40 12.85 68.31
N LYS A 204 -7.60 12.79 69.63
CA LYS A 204 -8.82 13.03 70.38
C LYS A 204 -9.19 14.52 70.41
N ARG A 205 -10.50 14.75 70.53
CA ARG A 205 -11.24 15.95 70.95
C ARG A 205 -10.48 16.91 71.87
N TRP A 206 -10.76 18.21 71.73
CA TRP A 206 -10.95 19.18 72.81
C TRP A 206 -12.06 20.18 72.42
N TRP A 207 -12.95 20.50 73.37
CA TRP A 207 -14.04 21.50 73.35
C TRP A 207 -13.46 22.95 73.24
N ILE A 208 -14.14 24.10 73.05
CA ILE A 208 -15.33 24.78 73.63
C ILE A 208 -15.57 26.01 72.69
N PHE A 209 -16.75 26.41 72.22
CA PHE A 209 -17.82 27.24 72.83
C PHE A 209 -19.00 27.30 71.85
#